data_AF-A0A804JX79-F1
#
_entry.id   AF-A0A804JX79-F1
#
_cell.length_a   1.000
_cell.length_b   1.000
_cell.length_c   1.000
_cell.angle_alpha   90.00
_cell.angle_beta   90.00
_cell.angle_gamma   90.00
#
_symmetry.space_group_name_H-M   'P 1'
#
loop_
_entity.id
_entity.type
_entity.pdbx_description
1 polymer ?
#
loop_
_entity_poly.entity_id
_entity_poly.type
_entity_poly.pdbx_seq_one_letter_code
_entity_poly.pdbx_strand_id
1 'polypeptide(L)'
;MKSIQQRGLVPAFAPCYHDGKANKEIKCPFMGTCLSQTHTLRINNARTSGSNTRKDSLLAIVQKRFSPAMTECRRRVIPAVRCQSSSDCNMDQYISAERFTQKTEHPLGSIREHLFKIVGGPNNGLHPGTVKNELILLALPAIIGQAIDPLAQLMETAYIGRLGPVELASAGVSVSIFNIISKLFNVPLLSITTSFVAEDISKTASEQYISGNDLQEGIFMVKKVSDEKVGRLKLPSVSSAILLAAVIGTIEAFALFFGAGLFLNVMGVSVVSPMHKPSQLFLCLRALGAPAVVISLAVQGVFRGFKDTKTPLLCVGLGNISAVLLLPILVYSFHLGIVGAAIATIASQYITTFLLIWSLSKRAVLLPPKIEDLQFGGYIKSGGFLLGRTLSVLITMTLGTSMAARQGPLAMAAHQICLQVWLAVSLLSDALAVSAQALIASSSAKCDYDRVKQVTYYVLKAGLFTGIALTIVLGASFGNLAELFTKDAGVLQIVRTGALFVSVTQPVNALAFIFDGLHYGVSDFAYSAWSMMVVGAMSSAFLLFAPSVFGLAGVWSGLTLFMGLRMMAGFFRLNWKTGPWWFLHQEIPKFKIHYTPDSLIPVEDNPADYDYATTTE
;
A
#
# COMPACT_ATOMS: atom_id res chain seq x y z
N MET A 1 -41.55 -58.70 -5.15
CA MET A 1 -41.32 -58.36 -6.58
C MET A 1 -40.30 -57.22 -6.62
N LYS A 2 -39.17 -57.26 -7.32
CA LYS A 2 -38.53 -58.33 -8.10
C LYS A 2 -37.06 -58.47 -7.66
N SER A 3 -36.64 -59.72 -7.40
CA SER A 3 -35.34 -60.36 -7.69
C SER A 3 -34.03 -59.55 -7.54
N ILE A 4 -33.14 -59.90 -6.58
CA ILE A 4 -32.09 -60.97 -6.68
C ILE A 4 -30.90 -60.48 -7.55
N GLN A 5 -29.65 -60.47 -7.06
CA GLN A 5 -28.89 -61.69 -6.76
C GLN A 5 -27.93 -61.61 -5.55
N GLN A 6 -27.91 -62.69 -4.75
CA GLN A 6 -26.99 -62.91 -3.60
C GLN A 6 -25.96 -64.00 -3.90
N ARG A 7 -24.87 -64.01 -3.11
CA ARG A 7 -24.10 -65.13 -2.50
C ARG A 7 -22.90 -64.48 -1.78
N GLY A 8 -22.44 -64.82 -0.58
CA GLY A 8 -22.80 -65.74 0.53
C GLY A 8 -21.67 -65.62 1.60
N LEU A 9 -21.67 -66.15 2.83
CA LEU A 9 -22.48 -67.15 3.55
C LEU A 9 -22.77 -66.69 5.02
N VAL A 10 -23.37 -67.57 5.82
CA VAL A 10 -23.93 -67.47 7.20
C VAL A 10 -23.67 -68.84 7.89
N PRO A 11 -23.73 -69.12 9.23
CA PRO A 11 -24.21 -68.37 10.42
C PRO A 11 -23.04 -68.06 11.44
N ALA A 12 -23.02 -68.24 12.78
CA ALA A 12 -23.92 -68.85 13.78
C ALA A 12 -23.65 -68.55 15.29
N PHE A 13 -24.69 -68.80 16.11
CA PHE A 13 -24.78 -69.18 17.54
C PHE A 13 -24.22 -68.32 18.71
N ALA A 14 -24.98 -68.41 19.81
CA ALA A 14 -24.71 -68.06 21.23
C ALA A 14 -25.28 -69.25 22.08
N PRO A 15 -25.42 -69.23 23.44
CA PRO A 15 -25.03 -68.25 24.48
C PRO A 15 -24.34 -68.89 25.73
N CYS A 16 -24.05 -68.11 26.81
CA CYS A 16 -24.42 -68.40 28.23
C CYS A 16 -23.54 -67.75 29.35
N TYR A 17 -24.25 -67.23 30.37
CA TYR A 17 -23.91 -67.15 31.82
C TYR A 17 -22.84 -66.20 32.43
N HIS A 18 -23.01 -66.01 33.75
CA HIS A 18 -22.29 -65.15 34.72
C HIS A 18 -20.80 -65.56 34.93
N ASP A 19 -19.91 -64.79 35.59
CA ASP A 19 -20.09 -63.74 36.62
C ASP A 19 -18.92 -62.72 36.67
N GLY A 20 -18.99 -61.69 37.53
CA GLY A 20 -17.82 -61.20 38.27
C GLY A 20 -16.97 -60.02 37.73
N LYS A 21 -17.39 -58.79 38.07
CA LYS A 21 -16.57 -57.59 38.40
C LYS A 21 -15.60 -56.94 37.36
N ALA A 22 -15.63 -55.60 37.42
CA ALA A 22 -14.56 -54.62 37.17
C ALA A 22 -14.22 -54.15 35.72
N ASN A 23 -14.53 -52.87 35.48
CA ASN A 23 -13.91 -51.88 34.58
C ASN A 23 -13.49 -52.26 33.15
N LYS A 24 -14.25 -51.72 32.18
CA LYS A 24 -13.89 -51.68 30.76
C LYS A 24 -12.70 -50.73 30.52
N GLU A 25 -11.58 -51.24 30.00
CA GLU A 25 -10.80 -50.47 29.02
C GLU A 25 -11.49 -50.53 27.66
N ILE A 26 -11.61 -49.40 26.95
CA ILE A 26 -11.82 -49.38 25.50
C ILE A 26 -10.79 -48.41 24.92
N LYS A 27 -9.88 -48.95 24.10
CA LYS A 27 -8.84 -48.16 23.42
C LYS A 27 -9.37 -47.65 22.08
N CYS A 28 -9.31 -46.34 21.86
CA CYS A 28 -9.28 -45.75 20.52
C CYS A 28 -7.81 -45.57 20.08
N PRO A 29 -7.44 -45.78 18.80
CA PRO A 29 -6.04 -45.80 18.39
C PRO A 29 -5.46 -44.42 18.02
N PHE A 30 -4.14 -44.31 18.20
CA PHE A 30 -3.22 -43.36 17.56
C PHE A 30 -3.50 -41.85 17.64
N MET A 31 -2.77 -41.21 18.55
CA MET A 31 -2.38 -39.79 18.48
C MET A 31 -0.85 -39.71 18.59
N GLY A 32 -0.21 -38.92 17.73
CA GLY A 32 1.23 -38.64 17.75
C GLY A 32 1.57 -37.47 16.81
N THR A 33 2.61 -36.68 17.03
CA THR A 33 3.67 -36.80 18.06
C THR A 33 4.03 -35.41 18.57
N CYS A 34 4.18 -35.22 19.88
CA CYS A 34 4.71 -33.99 20.47
C CYS A 34 5.67 -34.36 21.61
N LEU A 35 6.97 -34.18 21.38
CA LEU A 35 8.03 -34.71 22.25
C LEU A 35 8.75 -33.56 22.95
N SER A 36 8.49 -33.40 24.24
CA SER A 36 9.13 -32.40 25.10
C SER A 36 10.40 -32.97 25.72
N GLN A 37 11.57 -32.40 25.40
CA GLN A 37 12.82 -32.74 26.08
C GLN A 37 13.07 -31.77 27.25
N THR A 38 12.79 -32.24 28.46
CA THR A 38 13.24 -31.59 29.71
C THR A 38 14.73 -31.88 29.94
N HIS A 39 15.59 -30.87 29.83
CA HIS A 39 16.97 -30.95 30.30
C HIS A 39 17.07 -30.57 31.79
N THR A 40 17.39 -31.55 32.63
CA THR A 40 17.74 -31.35 34.04
C THR A 40 19.17 -30.82 34.18
N LEU A 41 19.33 -29.60 34.71
CA LEU A 41 20.63 -29.05 35.06
C LEU A 41 21.07 -29.55 36.44
N ARG A 42 22.20 -30.26 36.49
CA ARG A 42 22.77 -30.86 37.69
C ARG A 42 23.81 -29.91 38.28
N ILE A 43 23.55 -29.37 39.48
CA ILE A 43 24.50 -28.50 40.18
C ILE A 43 25.60 -29.36 40.81
N ASN A 44 26.86 -29.11 40.44
CA ASN A 44 28.04 -29.67 41.11
C ASN A 44 28.91 -28.52 41.65
N ASN A 45 29.33 -28.63 42.92
CA ASN A 45 30.24 -27.67 43.54
C ASN A 45 31.71 -27.99 43.22
N ALA A 46 32.47 -26.98 42.81
CA ALA A 46 33.93 -26.98 42.86
C ALA A 46 34.44 -25.56 43.21
N ARG A 47 35.39 -25.45 44.15
CA ARG A 47 36.17 -24.23 44.41
C ARG A 47 37.33 -24.18 43.39
N THR A 48 37.77 -23.03 42.86
CA THR A 48 38.73 -22.12 43.55
C THR A 48 38.97 -20.80 42.79
N SER A 49 39.22 -19.72 43.56
CA SER A 49 40.03 -18.52 43.22
C SER A 49 39.67 -17.58 42.04
N GLY A 50 40.17 -16.33 42.08
CA GLY A 50 40.42 -15.52 40.88
C GLY A 50 39.51 -14.32 40.54
N SER A 51 39.41 -13.33 41.44
CA SER A 51 39.13 -11.88 41.20
C SER A 51 38.56 -11.33 39.86
N ASN A 52 37.61 -10.40 39.99
CA ASN A 52 37.26 -9.34 39.01
C ASN A 52 36.68 -9.72 37.63
N THR A 53 35.37 -9.95 37.57
CA THR A 53 34.49 -9.44 36.49
C THR A 53 33.02 -9.53 36.94
N ARG A 54 32.39 -8.39 37.27
CA ARG A 54 30.95 -8.35 37.65
C ARG A 54 30.28 -7.03 37.26
N LYS A 55 30.29 -6.71 35.96
CA LYS A 55 29.37 -5.72 35.36
C LYS A 55 28.66 -6.24 34.10
N ASP A 56 29.28 -7.14 33.34
CA ASP A 56 28.80 -7.51 32.00
C ASP A 56 27.66 -8.56 31.99
N SER A 57 27.48 -9.31 33.07
CA SER A 57 26.50 -10.42 33.14
C SER A 57 25.03 -9.99 33.27
N LEU A 58 24.75 -8.69 33.45
CA LEU A 58 23.38 -8.18 33.66
C LEU A 58 22.71 -7.64 32.38
N LEU A 59 23.48 -7.25 31.36
CA LEU A 59 22.92 -6.81 30.07
C LEU A 59 22.23 -7.95 29.29
N ALA A 60 22.75 -9.18 29.41
CA ALA A 60 22.35 -10.32 28.60
C ALA A 60 20.89 -10.82 28.81
N ILE A 61 20.21 -10.39 29.89
CA ILE A 61 18.88 -10.90 30.26
C ILE A 61 17.73 -10.01 29.74
N VAL A 62 17.97 -8.72 29.47
CA VAL A 62 16.94 -7.79 29.00
C VAL A 62 16.71 -7.89 27.49
N GLN A 63 17.74 -8.28 26.72
CA GLN A 63 17.82 -8.08 25.27
C GLN A 63 17.05 -9.10 24.42
N LYS A 64 16.02 -9.78 24.96
CA LYS A 64 15.31 -10.86 24.24
C LYS A 64 13.79 -10.91 24.44
N ARG A 65 13.11 -9.75 24.55
CA ARG A 65 11.64 -9.71 24.70
C ARG A 65 10.85 -8.59 24.01
N PHE A 66 11.26 -8.16 22.81
CA PHE A 66 10.36 -7.42 21.91
C PHE A 66 10.33 -8.04 20.50
N SER A 67 9.16 -8.57 20.14
CA SER A 67 8.71 -8.86 18.77
C SER A 67 7.25 -8.41 18.67
N PRO A 68 6.81 -7.76 17.58
CA PRO A 68 5.51 -7.10 17.53
C PRO A 68 4.35 -8.08 17.28
N ALA A 69 3.85 -8.69 18.35
CA ALA A 69 2.64 -9.54 18.33
C ALA A 69 1.34 -8.70 18.26
N MET A 70 1.18 -7.92 17.19
CA MET A 70 0.04 -7.02 16.94
C MET A 70 -1.22 -7.73 16.40
N THR A 71 -1.59 -8.89 16.97
CA THR A 71 -2.83 -9.62 16.62
C THR A 71 -3.34 -10.53 17.73
N GLU A 72 -3.83 -9.99 18.85
CA GLU A 72 -4.91 -10.65 19.61
C GLU A 72 -5.73 -9.70 20.50
N CYS A 73 -6.73 -9.01 19.93
CA CYS A 73 -7.76 -8.33 20.72
C CYS A 73 -8.80 -9.35 21.22
N ARG A 74 -8.34 -10.34 22.02
CA ARG A 74 -9.20 -11.40 22.53
C ARG A 74 -9.98 -10.89 23.74
N ARG A 75 -11.31 -10.91 23.67
CA ARG A 75 -12.26 -10.49 24.71
C ARG A 75 -11.93 -11.13 26.07
N ARG A 76 -11.16 -10.44 26.93
CA ARG A 76 -10.79 -10.91 28.27
C ARG A 76 -11.93 -10.64 29.25
N VAL A 77 -12.92 -11.55 29.25
CA VAL A 77 -13.89 -11.63 30.36
C VAL A 77 -13.11 -11.98 31.64
N ILE A 78 -13.25 -11.14 32.67
CA ILE A 78 -12.68 -11.40 33.99
C ILE A 78 -13.74 -12.16 34.80
N PRO A 79 -13.53 -13.44 35.16
CA PRO A 79 -14.37 -14.09 36.15
C PRO A 79 -14.02 -13.53 37.54
N ALA A 80 -15.01 -13.07 38.29
CA ALA A 80 -14.81 -12.64 39.66
C ALA A 80 -14.52 -13.85 40.55
N VAL A 81 -13.37 -13.85 41.24
CA VAL A 81 -13.04 -14.81 42.30
C VAL A 81 -13.02 -14.05 43.62
N ARG A 82 -13.80 -14.53 44.60
CA ARG A 82 -14.03 -13.85 45.88
C ARG A 82 -13.04 -14.35 46.94
N CYS A 83 -12.30 -13.42 47.53
CA CYS A 83 -11.67 -13.40 48.87
C CYS A 83 -11.09 -14.69 49.47
N GLN A 84 -9.82 -14.64 49.91
CA GLN A 84 -9.51 -14.87 51.34
C GLN A 84 -8.12 -14.36 51.80
N SER A 85 -8.12 -13.68 52.96
CA SER A 85 -7.06 -13.55 53.98
C SER A 85 -5.74 -12.77 53.72
N SER A 86 -5.39 -11.91 54.71
CA SER A 86 -4.05 -11.57 55.27
C SER A 86 -2.89 -11.15 54.34
N SER A 87 -2.11 -10.09 54.61
CA SER A 87 -2.02 -9.21 55.79
C SER A 87 -1.34 -7.86 55.46
N ASP A 88 -1.64 -6.84 56.29
CA ASP A 88 -0.79 -5.73 56.76
C ASP A 88 0.20 -5.02 55.81
N CYS A 89 -0.13 -3.77 55.46
CA CYS A 89 0.77 -2.60 55.68
C CYS A 89 0.05 -1.26 55.39
N ASN A 90 0.09 -0.32 56.33
CA ASN A 90 -0.35 1.06 56.13
C ASN A 90 0.78 1.93 55.54
N MET A 91 0.42 2.93 54.73
CA MET A 91 0.91 4.31 54.88
C MET A 91 0.03 5.28 54.07
N ASP A 92 -0.09 6.51 54.55
CA ASP A 92 -1.11 7.49 54.14
C ASP A 92 -0.64 8.52 53.10
N GLN A 93 -1.64 9.12 52.42
CA GLN A 93 -1.73 10.52 51.92
C GLN A 93 -0.51 11.15 51.20
N TYR A 94 -0.68 11.82 50.05
CA TYR A 94 -1.35 13.12 50.01
C TYR A 94 -1.94 13.49 48.64
N ILE A 95 -2.94 14.39 48.65
CA ILE A 95 -3.44 15.11 47.48
C ILE A 95 -3.13 16.59 47.68
N SER A 96 -2.53 17.23 46.67
CA SER A 96 -2.58 18.70 46.51
C SER A 96 -2.74 19.04 45.04
N ALA A 97 -3.74 19.85 44.72
CA ALA A 97 -3.94 20.44 43.40
C ALA A 97 -3.97 21.96 43.56
N GLU A 98 -3.06 22.67 42.91
CA GLU A 98 -3.08 24.12 42.85
C GLU A 98 -3.22 24.64 41.42
N ARG A 99 -3.79 25.84 41.33
CA ARG A 99 -4.31 26.45 40.11
C ARG A 99 -3.92 27.92 40.10
N PHE A 100 -2.92 28.29 39.30
CA PHE A 100 -2.63 29.71 39.07
C PHE A 100 -2.60 30.05 37.58
N THR A 101 -3.41 31.05 37.24
CA THR A 101 -3.49 31.69 35.93
C THR A 101 -2.70 32.98 35.93
N GLN A 102 -1.84 33.20 34.94
CA GLN A 102 -1.43 34.56 34.59
C GLN A 102 -1.31 34.72 33.07
N LYS A 103 -1.59 35.94 32.61
CA LYS A 103 -1.88 36.27 31.21
C LYS A 103 -0.84 37.29 30.71
N THR A 104 -0.17 36.99 29.60
CA THR A 104 0.69 37.95 28.89
C THR A 104 0.50 37.77 27.39
N GLU A 105 -0.06 38.80 26.75
CA GLU A 105 -0.33 38.84 25.31
C GLU A 105 0.78 39.62 24.60
N HIS A 106 1.31 39.09 23.50
CA HIS A 106 2.09 39.86 22.52
C HIS A 106 1.82 39.34 21.09
N PRO A 107 1.94 40.20 20.05
CA PRO A 107 1.13 40.06 18.85
C PRO A 107 1.77 39.19 17.75
N LEU A 108 1.81 37.87 17.95
CA LEU A 108 2.15 36.91 16.89
C LEU A 108 1.01 35.94 16.50
N GLY A 109 -0.21 36.16 17.01
CA GLY A 109 -1.39 35.34 16.71
C GLY A 109 -2.03 35.63 15.34
N SER A 110 -2.18 36.89 14.96
CA SER A 110 -3.05 37.32 13.84
C SER A 110 -2.70 36.70 12.48
N ILE A 111 -1.41 36.60 12.15
CA ILE A 111 -0.92 35.98 10.90
C ILE A 111 -1.15 34.46 10.92
N ARG A 112 -0.96 33.82 12.08
CA ARG A 112 -1.17 32.37 12.25
C ARG A 112 -2.65 32.00 12.12
N GLU A 113 -3.57 32.81 12.65
CA GLU A 113 -5.01 32.61 12.47
C GLU A 113 -5.45 32.76 11.02
N HIS A 114 -4.88 33.72 10.26
CA HIS A 114 -5.19 33.86 8.84
C HIS A 114 -4.66 32.68 8.01
N LEU A 115 -3.45 32.18 8.27
CA LEU A 115 -2.95 30.97 7.58
C LEU A 115 -3.77 29.72 7.94
N PHE A 116 -4.17 29.55 9.21
CA PHE A 116 -5.00 28.39 9.63
C PHE A 116 -6.41 28.40 9.05
N LYS A 117 -6.96 29.58 8.69
CA LYS A 117 -8.23 29.69 7.95
C LYS A 117 -8.11 29.30 6.48
N ILE A 118 -6.92 29.42 5.88
CA ILE A 118 -6.67 29.03 4.48
C ILE A 118 -6.32 27.54 4.36
N VAL A 119 -5.63 26.96 5.36
CA VAL A 119 -5.29 25.53 5.42
C VAL A 119 -6.12 24.86 6.52
N GLY A 120 -7.38 24.55 6.20
CA GLY A 120 -8.37 24.07 7.16
C GLY A 120 -8.03 22.76 7.86
N GLY A 121 -7.48 22.85 9.07
CA GLY A 121 -7.36 21.74 10.02
C GLY A 121 -8.48 21.79 11.08
N PRO A 122 -9.29 20.73 11.25
CA PRO A 122 -10.41 20.76 12.19
C PRO A 122 -9.94 20.58 13.64
N ASN A 123 -9.80 21.67 14.38
CA ASN A 123 -9.70 21.64 15.84
C ASN A 123 -11.10 21.74 16.47
N ASN A 124 -11.96 20.78 16.13
CA ASN A 124 -13.32 20.60 16.66
C ASN A 124 -13.46 19.15 17.15
N GLY A 125 -14.34 18.92 18.14
CA GLY A 125 -14.72 17.56 18.53
C GLY A 125 -15.26 16.76 17.36
N LEU A 126 -15.08 15.42 17.39
CA LEU A 126 -15.41 14.50 16.29
C LEU A 126 -16.93 14.30 16.14
N HIS A 127 -17.65 15.36 15.79
CA HIS A 127 -19.04 15.26 15.33
C HIS A 127 -19.12 14.37 14.09
N PRO A 128 -20.19 13.57 13.92
CA PRO A 128 -20.34 12.65 12.81
C PRO A 128 -20.65 13.40 11.51
N GLY A 129 -19.61 13.94 10.86
CA GLY A 129 -19.67 14.33 9.47
C GLY A 129 -20.02 13.12 8.61
N THR A 130 -20.97 13.27 7.69
CA THR A 130 -21.38 12.21 6.77
C THR A 130 -20.16 11.63 6.06
N VAL A 131 -20.02 10.29 6.02
CA VAL A 131 -18.89 9.56 5.38
C VAL A 131 -18.51 10.11 4.00
N LYS A 132 -19.50 10.57 3.22
CA LYS A 132 -19.33 11.31 1.96
C LYS A 132 -18.31 12.44 2.04
N ASN A 133 -18.40 13.31 3.04
CA ASN A 133 -17.62 14.54 3.14
C ASN A 133 -16.15 14.24 3.49
N GLU A 134 -15.90 13.30 4.41
CA GLU A 134 -14.56 12.83 4.72
C GLU A 134 -13.90 12.15 3.51
N LEU A 135 -14.65 11.31 2.79
CA LEU A 135 -14.13 10.63 1.61
C LEU A 135 -13.79 11.62 0.48
N ILE A 136 -14.62 12.66 0.25
CA ILE A 136 -14.34 13.72 -0.73
C ILE A 136 -13.09 14.53 -0.32
N LEU A 137 -12.98 14.88 0.96
CA LEU A 137 -11.84 15.66 1.49
C LEU A 137 -10.50 14.92 1.36
N LEU A 138 -10.51 13.59 1.47
CA LEU A 138 -9.33 12.74 1.25
C LEU A 138 -9.08 12.45 -0.24
N ALA A 139 -10.14 12.22 -1.02
CA ALA A 139 -10.01 11.85 -2.43
C ALA A 139 -9.56 13.01 -3.32
N LEU A 140 -10.06 14.23 -3.12
CA LEU A 140 -9.74 15.34 -4.02
C LEU A 140 -8.23 15.67 -4.06
N PRO A 141 -7.50 15.78 -2.93
CA PRO A 141 -6.05 15.95 -2.95
C PRO A 141 -5.31 14.72 -3.51
N ALA A 142 -5.81 13.50 -3.27
CA ALA A 142 -5.22 12.28 -3.82
C ALA A 142 -5.33 12.24 -5.35
N ILE A 143 -6.51 12.57 -5.91
CA ILE A 143 -6.74 12.69 -7.36
C ILE A 143 -5.76 13.70 -7.96
N ILE A 144 -5.69 14.92 -7.41
CA ILE A 144 -4.82 15.99 -7.95
C ILE A 144 -3.34 15.58 -7.91
N GLY A 145 -2.87 15.01 -6.78
CA GLY A 145 -1.49 14.58 -6.63
C GLY A 145 -1.11 13.42 -7.56
N GLN A 146 -2.02 12.46 -7.77
CA GLN A 146 -1.78 11.31 -8.64
C GLN A 146 -1.93 11.64 -10.13
N ALA A 147 -2.81 12.58 -10.51
CA ALA A 147 -3.16 12.86 -11.92
C ALA A 147 -2.01 13.42 -12.77
N ILE A 148 -1.01 14.06 -12.15
CA ILE A 148 0.11 14.70 -12.87
C ILE A 148 0.88 13.69 -13.73
N ASP A 149 1.05 12.45 -13.26
CA ASP A 149 1.84 11.44 -13.95
C ASP A 149 1.11 10.82 -15.16
N PRO A 150 -0.14 10.34 -15.06
CA PRO A 150 -0.87 9.90 -16.25
C PRO A 150 -1.17 11.02 -17.25
N LEU A 151 -1.37 12.27 -16.80
CA LEU A 151 -1.52 13.40 -17.73
C LEU A 151 -0.26 13.64 -18.55
N ALA A 152 0.93 13.57 -17.94
CA ALA A 152 2.19 13.65 -18.67
C ALA A 152 2.36 12.48 -19.65
N GLN A 153 2.02 11.25 -19.23
CA GLN A 153 2.08 10.06 -20.09
C GLN A 153 1.08 10.12 -21.26
N LEU A 154 -0.12 10.68 -21.06
CA LEU A 154 -1.08 10.94 -22.14
C LEU A 154 -0.51 11.95 -23.14
N MET A 155 0.14 13.02 -22.68
CA MET A 155 0.76 14.01 -23.56
C MET A 155 1.97 13.45 -24.32
N GLU A 156 2.83 12.65 -23.68
CA GLU A 156 3.92 11.90 -24.35
C GLU A 156 3.34 11.00 -25.45
N THR A 157 2.29 10.24 -25.13
CA THR A 157 1.59 9.36 -26.08
C THR A 157 0.98 10.15 -27.25
N ALA A 158 0.42 11.33 -26.99
CA ALA A 158 -0.19 12.17 -28.03
C ALA A 158 0.84 12.86 -28.93
N TYR A 159 1.98 13.31 -28.39
CA TYR A 159 3.04 13.90 -29.20
C TYR A 159 3.73 12.86 -30.10
N ILE A 160 4.01 11.67 -29.56
CA ILE A 160 4.59 10.56 -30.36
C ILE A 160 3.56 10.06 -31.39
N GLY A 161 2.27 9.97 -31.04
CA GLY A 161 1.21 9.53 -31.95
C GLY A 161 0.94 10.42 -33.16
N ARG A 162 1.44 11.66 -33.13
CA ARG A 162 1.43 12.62 -34.25
C ARG A 162 2.68 12.55 -35.13
N LEU A 163 3.72 11.80 -34.75
CA LEU A 163 4.82 11.46 -35.66
C LEU A 163 4.39 10.40 -36.67
N GLY A 164 3.75 9.33 -36.17
CA GLY A 164 3.24 8.26 -36.99
C GLY A 164 2.87 7.00 -36.18
N PRO A 165 2.23 6.01 -36.85
CA PRO A 165 1.81 4.78 -36.21
C PRO A 165 2.99 3.87 -35.82
N VAL A 166 4.09 3.90 -36.59
CA VAL A 166 5.27 3.06 -36.33
C VAL A 166 6.01 3.55 -35.09
N GLU A 167 6.11 4.87 -34.94
CA GLU A 167 6.76 5.57 -33.84
C GLU A 167 6.00 5.33 -32.54
N LEU A 168 4.67 5.44 -32.58
CA LEU A 168 3.81 5.19 -31.42
C LEU A 168 3.80 3.72 -30.99
N ALA A 169 3.74 2.79 -31.95
CA ALA A 169 3.88 1.36 -31.66
C ALA A 169 5.24 1.05 -31.02
N SER A 170 6.31 1.65 -31.56
CA SER A 170 7.68 1.46 -31.05
C SER A 170 7.86 1.99 -29.64
N ALA A 171 7.39 3.21 -29.37
CA ALA A 171 7.43 3.79 -28.03
C ALA A 171 6.61 2.95 -27.04
N GLY A 172 5.40 2.49 -27.41
CA GLY A 172 4.56 1.67 -26.55
C GLY A 172 5.21 0.35 -26.11
N VAL A 173 5.79 -0.41 -27.05
CA VAL A 173 6.47 -1.67 -26.73
C VAL A 173 7.70 -1.41 -25.85
N SER A 174 8.53 -0.44 -26.21
CA SER A 174 9.77 -0.13 -25.47
C SER A 174 9.50 0.46 -24.09
N VAL A 175 8.42 1.26 -23.91
CA VAL A 175 7.93 1.68 -22.58
C VAL A 175 7.44 0.49 -21.76
N SER A 176 6.78 -0.50 -22.36
CA SER A 176 6.37 -1.72 -21.66
C SER A 176 7.55 -2.57 -21.20
N ILE A 177 8.59 -2.73 -22.05
CA ILE A 177 9.85 -3.42 -21.69
C ILE A 177 10.56 -2.69 -20.54
N PHE A 178 10.72 -1.36 -20.65
CA PHE A 178 11.31 -0.54 -19.59
C PHE A 178 10.51 -0.68 -18.29
N ASN A 179 9.18 -0.60 -18.35
CA ASN A 179 8.32 -0.66 -17.17
C ASN A 179 8.36 -2.00 -16.44
N ILE A 180 8.39 -3.16 -17.13
CA ILE A 180 8.45 -4.45 -16.45
C ILE A 180 9.82 -4.70 -15.80
N ILE A 181 10.91 -4.38 -16.51
CA ILE A 181 12.28 -4.54 -16.00
C ILE A 181 12.54 -3.59 -14.84
N SER A 182 12.21 -2.30 -15.02
CA SER A 182 12.44 -1.28 -13.99
C SER A 182 11.60 -1.54 -12.73
N LYS A 183 10.31 -1.90 -12.87
CA LYS A 183 9.46 -2.16 -11.68
C LYS A 183 9.82 -3.48 -10.98
N LEU A 184 10.40 -4.47 -11.67
CA LEU A 184 10.92 -5.69 -11.07
C LEU A 184 12.04 -5.40 -10.04
N PHE A 185 12.99 -4.52 -10.38
CA PHE A 185 14.11 -4.17 -9.48
C PHE A 185 13.75 -3.05 -8.48
N ASN A 186 12.94 -2.07 -8.89
CA ASN A 186 12.76 -0.84 -8.12
C ASN A 186 11.65 -0.92 -7.04
N VAL A 187 10.65 -1.80 -7.17
CA VAL A 187 9.66 -2.01 -6.11
C VAL A 187 10.27 -2.68 -4.86
N PRO A 188 11.13 -3.73 -4.96
CA PRO A 188 11.90 -4.22 -3.81
C PRO A 188 12.76 -3.13 -3.18
N LEU A 189 13.54 -2.40 -3.98
CA LEU A 189 14.48 -1.37 -3.52
C LEU A 189 13.76 -0.28 -2.72
N LEU A 190 12.68 0.27 -3.25
CA LEU A 190 11.85 1.28 -2.57
C LEU A 190 11.37 0.82 -1.18
N SER A 191 10.91 -0.43 -1.07
CA SER A 191 10.44 -1.01 0.20
C SER A 191 11.57 -1.22 1.21
N ILE A 192 12.76 -1.62 0.74
CA ILE A 192 13.96 -1.81 1.56
C ILE A 192 14.46 -0.46 2.07
N THR A 193 14.60 0.54 1.18
CA THR A 193 15.10 1.88 1.56
C THR A 193 14.19 2.59 2.56
N THR A 194 12.86 2.55 2.39
CA THR A 194 11.94 3.15 3.39
C THR A 194 12.05 2.45 4.74
N SER A 195 12.24 1.12 4.76
CA SER A 195 12.36 0.35 6.00
C SER A 195 13.67 0.66 6.74
N PHE A 196 14.81 0.58 6.04
CA PHE A 196 16.12 0.86 6.64
C PHE A 196 16.24 2.30 7.17
N VAL A 197 15.73 3.30 6.44
CA VAL A 197 15.77 4.70 6.89
C VAL A 197 14.86 4.92 8.11
N ALA A 198 13.67 4.30 8.14
CA ALA A 198 12.80 4.37 9.32
C ALA A 198 13.44 3.70 10.56
N GLU A 199 14.17 2.60 10.35
CA GLU A 199 14.89 1.89 11.41
C GLU A 199 16.09 2.71 11.95
N ASP A 200 16.91 3.29 11.07
CA ASP A 200 18.09 4.12 11.40
C ASP A 200 17.69 5.37 12.20
N ILE A 201 16.59 6.02 11.83
CA ILE A 201 15.99 7.13 12.60
C ILE A 201 15.55 6.66 14.00
N SER A 202 14.92 5.48 14.10
CA SER A 202 14.45 4.96 15.40
C SER A 202 15.60 4.61 16.35
N LYS A 203 16.71 4.07 15.82
CA LYS A 203 17.94 3.81 16.58
C LYS A 203 18.56 5.12 17.06
N THR A 204 18.80 6.06 16.15
CA THR A 204 19.35 7.39 16.46
C THR A 204 18.55 8.09 17.57
N ALA A 205 17.22 8.06 17.50
CA ALA A 205 16.35 8.66 18.51
C ALA A 205 16.46 7.95 19.88
N SER A 206 16.60 6.62 19.90
CA SER A 206 16.80 5.86 21.15
C SER A 206 18.17 6.09 21.78
N GLU A 207 19.23 6.21 20.96
CA GLU A 207 20.60 6.50 21.42
C GLU A 207 20.70 7.90 22.04
N GLN A 208 20.09 8.91 21.41
CA GLN A 208 20.00 10.26 21.97
C GLN A 208 19.23 10.30 23.30
N TYR A 209 18.18 9.49 23.45
CA TYR A 209 17.45 9.37 24.71
C TYR A 209 18.27 8.68 25.81
N ILE A 210 19.09 7.69 25.47
CA ILE A 210 19.93 6.94 26.42
C ILE A 210 21.16 7.75 26.88
N SER A 211 21.69 8.64 26.04
CA SER A 211 22.77 9.57 26.44
C SER A 211 22.28 10.82 27.19
N GLY A 212 20.99 11.17 27.10
CA GLY A 212 20.39 12.35 27.75
C GLY A 212 19.92 12.09 29.17
N ASN A 213 20.84 11.89 30.13
CA ASN A 213 20.51 11.46 31.49
C ASN A 213 20.07 12.59 32.47
N ASP A 214 19.39 13.63 31.95
CA ASP A 214 18.82 14.73 32.73
C ASP A 214 17.30 14.85 32.48
N LEU A 215 16.51 14.44 33.47
CA LEU A 215 15.08 14.12 33.31
C LEU A 215 14.16 15.35 33.08
N GLN A 216 14.69 16.58 33.16
CA GLN A 216 13.86 17.79 33.27
C GLN A 216 13.86 18.71 32.02
N GLU A 217 14.77 18.54 31.06
CA GLU A 217 14.72 19.29 29.77
C GLU A 217 13.86 18.61 28.67
N GLY A 218 13.55 17.31 28.82
CA GLY A 218 12.96 16.49 27.75
C GLY A 218 11.67 17.05 27.14
N ILE A 219 10.81 17.69 27.94
CA ILE A 219 9.54 18.27 27.48
C ILE A 219 9.75 19.53 26.61
N PHE A 220 10.81 20.30 26.87
CA PHE A 220 11.15 21.49 26.06
C PHE A 220 11.81 21.08 24.74
N MET A 221 12.72 20.09 24.78
CA MET A 221 13.38 19.53 23.59
C MET A 221 12.40 18.99 22.55
N VAL A 222 11.42 18.17 22.95
CA VAL A 222 10.42 17.58 22.02
C VAL A 222 9.67 18.66 21.23
N LYS A 223 9.43 19.84 21.81
CA LYS A 223 8.76 20.94 21.12
C LYS A 223 9.69 21.69 20.16
N LYS A 224 10.99 21.79 20.46
CA LYS A 224 11.96 22.52 19.62
C LYS A 224 12.46 21.73 18.41
N VAL A 225 12.43 20.39 18.48
CA VAL A 225 12.75 19.48 17.34
C VAL A 225 11.89 19.74 16.09
N SER A 226 10.70 20.35 16.22
CA SER A 226 9.75 20.49 15.12
C SER A 226 9.90 21.77 14.27
N ASP A 227 10.67 22.79 14.68
CA ASP A 227 10.55 24.14 14.06
C ASP A 227 11.87 24.93 13.88
N GLU A 228 13.04 24.46 14.35
CA GLU A 228 14.29 25.22 14.19
C GLU A 228 15.50 24.36 13.76
N LYS A 229 15.97 24.58 12.52
CA LYS A 229 17.29 24.18 11.95
C LYS A 229 17.91 22.89 12.54
N VAL A 230 17.22 21.75 12.39
CA VAL A 230 17.80 20.43 12.67
C VAL A 230 19.10 20.27 11.88
N GLY A 231 20.21 20.08 12.59
CA GLY A 231 21.53 19.85 11.97
C GLY A 231 21.47 18.61 11.08
N ARG A 232 22.01 18.72 9.85
CA ARG A 232 21.91 17.67 8.80
C ARG A 232 22.12 16.27 9.38
N LEU A 233 21.10 15.41 9.26
CA LEU A 233 21.11 14.07 9.85
C LEU A 233 22.23 13.21 9.25
N LYS A 234 23.00 12.55 10.12
CA LYS A 234 24.16 11.72 9.78
C LYS A 234 23.76 10.25 9.63
N LEU A 235 22.99 9.94 8.60
CA LEU A 235 22.40 8.61 8.39
C LEU A 235 23.19 7.80 7.34
N PRO A 236 24.00 6.80 7.72
CA PRO A 236 24.75 5.99 6.76
C PRO A 236 23.83 5.16 5.86
N SER A 237 22.63 4.79 6.35
CA SER A 237 21.59 4.09 5.58
C SER A 237 21.18 4.82 4.29
N VAL A 238 21.18 6.15 4.30
CA VAL A 238 20.84 6.99 3.15
C VAL A 238 21.91 6.90 2.07
N SER A 239 23.18 6.85 2.48
CA SER A 239 24.32 6.75 1.54
C SER A 239 24.40 5.36 0.92
N SER A 240 24.27 4.29 1.72
CA SER A 240 24.27 2.92 1.20
C SER A 240 23.06 2.64 0.30
N ALA A 241 21.88 3.19 0.60
CA ALA A 241 20.72 3.10 -0.27
C ALA A 241 20.92 3.80 -1.63
N ILE A 242 21.55 4.98 -1.66
CA ILE A 242 21.84 5.71 -2.91
C ILE A 242 22.94 5.01 -3.72
N LEU A 243 23.97 4.46 -3.08
CA LEU A 243 24.98 3.64 -3.77
C LEU A 243 24.35 2.38 -4.37
N LEU A 244 23.54 1.65 -3.60
CA LEU A 244 22.82 0.47 -4.08
C LEU A 244 21.91 0.82 -5.26
N ALA A 245 21.22 1.96 -5.20
CA ALA A 245 20.38 2.46 -6.29
C ALA A 245 21.20 2.80 -7.56
N ALA A 246 22.37 3.42 -7.42
CA ALA A 246 23.26 3.70 -8.55
C ALA A 246 23.80 2.42 -9.19
N VAL A 247 24.16 1.41 -8.39
CA VAL A 247 24.63 0.10 -8.89
C VAL A 247 23.49 -0.66 -9.57
N ILE A 248 22.31 -0.77 -8.96
CA ILE A 248 21.14 -1.43 -9.58
C ILE A 248 20.75 -0.71 -10.87
N GLY A 249 20.67 0.62 -10.86
CA GLY A 249 20.22 1.40 -12.01
C GLY A 249 21.22 1.43 -13.18
N THR A 250 22.53 1.29 -12.91
CA THR A 250 23.53 1.12 -13.98
C THR A 250 23.52 -0.30 -14.55
N ILE A 251 23.31 -1.33 -13.72
CA ILE A 251 23.06 -2.71 -14.20
C ILE A 251 21.77 -2.76 -15.04
N GLU A 252 20.69 -2.10 -14.60
CA GLU A 252 19.43 -1.98 -15.34
C GLU A 252 19.65 -1.29 -16.70
N ALA A 253 20.43 -0.19 -16.73
CA ALA A 253 20.79 0.51 -17.96
C ALA A 253 21.57 -0.38 -18.95
N PHE A 254 22.61 -1.09 -18.49
CA PHE A 254 23.38 -1.99 -19.35
C PHE A 254 22.55 -3.18 -19.84
N ALA A 255 21.71 -3.76 -18.97
CA ALA A 255 20.81 -4.86 -19.33
C ALA A 255 19.79 -4.41 -20.39
N LEU A 256 19.17 -3.24 -20.23
CA LEU A 256 18.24 -2.67 -21.22
C LEU A 256 18.94 -2.30 -22.54
N PHE A 257 20.14 -1.72 -22.48
CA PHE A 257 20.88 -1.25 -23.66
C PHE A 257 21.37 -2.41 -24.53
N PHE A 258 22.06 -3.39 -23.95
CA PHE A 258 22.56 -4.56 -24.69
C PHE A 258 21.46 -5.61 -24.94
N GLY A 259 20.49 -5.75 -24.03
CA GLY A 259 19.37 -6.68 -24.16
C GLY A 259 18.24 -6.22 -25.07
N ALA A 260 18.26 -4.98 -25.58
CA ALA A 260 17.15 -4.36 -26.31
C ALA A 260 16.56 -5.26 -27.42
N GLY A 261 17.41 -5.83 -28.29
CA GLY A 261 16.97 -6.72 -29.37
C GLY A 261 16.37 -8.04 -28.87
N LEU A 262 16.90 -8.61 -27.77
CA LEU A 262 16.36 -9.81 -27.15
C LEU A 262 14.97 -9.54 -26.56
N PHE A 263 14.81 -8.44 -25.81
CA PHE A 263 13.52 -8.09 -25.21
C PHE A 263 12.45 -7.77 -26.27
N LEU A 264 12.81 -7.12 -27.38
CA LEU A 264 11.91 -6.88 -28.50
C LEU A 264 11.47 -8.19 -29.19
N ASN A 265 12.39 -9.13 -29.39
CA ASN A 265 12.07 -10.47 -29.91
C ASN A 265 11.13 -11.24 -28.95
N VAL A 266 11.33 -11.16 -27.63
CA VAL A 266 10.42 -11.76 -26.62
C VAL A 266 9.03 -11.11 -26.66
N MET A 267 8.94 -9.78 -26.82
CA MET A 267 7.68 -9.07 -27.07
C MET A 267 7.03 -9.44 -28.42
N GLY A 268 7.71 -10.20 -29.28
CA GLY A 268 7.21 -10.63 -30.59
C GLY A 268 7.39 -9.62 -31.72
N VAL A 269 8.24 -8.60 -31.51
CA VAL A 269 8.60 -7.63 -32.56
C VAL A 269 9.66 -8.24 -33.46
N SER A 270 9.24 -8.95 -34.51
CA SER A 270 10.13 -9.53 -35.52
C SER A 270 11.09 -8.48 -36.11
N VAL A 271 12.33 -8.88 -36.39
CA VAL A 271 13.39 -8.05 -37.00
C VAL A 271 12.98 -7.45 -38.36
N VAL A 272 12.06 -8.11 -39.07
CA VAL A 272 11.51 -7.65 -40.37
C VAL A 272 10.43 -6.56 -40.18
N SER A 273 9.88 -6.39 -38.97
CA SER A 273 8.84 -5.40 -38.69
C SER A 273 9.39 -3.98 -38.78
N PRO A 274 8.69 -3.01 -39.41
CA PRO A 274 9.16 -1.62 -39.52
C PRO A 274 9.34 -0.96 -38.15
N MET A 275 8.65 -1.44 -37.10
CA MET A 275 8.81 -0.93 -35.74
C MET A 275 10.11 -1.41 -35.05
N HIS A 276 10.80 -2.45 -35.52
CA HIS A 276 11.91 -3.06 -34.77
C HIS A 276 13.08 -2.09 -34.56
N LYS A 277 13.53 -1.40 -35.63
CA LYS A 277 14.65 -0.44 -35.54
C LYS A 277 14.30 0.79 -34.68
N PRO A 278 13.16 1.49 -34.84
CA PRO A 278 12.80 2.60 -33.95
C PRO A 278 12.55 2.15 -32.51
N SER A 279 11.97 0.96 -32.28
CA SER A 279 11.80 0.40 -30.93
C SER A 279 13.14 0.19 -30.23
N GLN A 280 14.11 -0.41 -30.92
CA GLN A 280 15.45 -0.67 -30.39
C GLN A 280 16.17 0.64 -30.05
N LEU A 281 16.15 1.61 -30.98
CA LEU A 281 16.76 2.92 -30.75
C LEU A 281 16.14 3.64 -29.55
N PHE A 282 14.80 3.68 -29.46
CA PHE A 282 14.10 4.30 -28.34
C PHE A 282 14.37 3.57 -27.01
N LEU A 283 14.47 2.24 -27.00
CA LEU A 283 14.78 1.45 -25.81
C LEU A 283 16.22 1.66 -25.34
N CYS A 284 17.21 1.63 -26.24
CA CYS A 284 18.61 1.91 -25.94
C CYS A 284 18.80 3.35 -25.41
N LEU A 285 18.09 4.33 -25.95
CA LEU A 285 18.09 5.69 -25.40
C LEU A 285 17.44 5.72 -24.01
N ARG A 286 16.22 5.19 -23.86
CA ARG A 286 15.50 5.20 -22.57
C ARG A 286 16.25 4.46 -21.46
N ALA A 287 17.07 3.46 -21.79
CA ALA A 287 17.97 2.78 -20.85
C ALA A 287 18.91 3.75 -20.12
N LEU A 288 19.36 4.83 -20.77
CA LEU A 288 20.20 5.87 -20.15
C LEU A 288 19.45 6.64 -19.04
N GLY A 289 18.12 6.62 -19.02
CA GLY A 289 17.29 7.17 -17.95
C GLY A 289 17.09 6.23 -16.75
N ALA A 290 17.41 4.93 -16.87
CA ALA A 290 17.23 3.96 -15.79
C ALA A 290 17.97 4.35 -14.48
N PRO A 291 19.25 4.78 -14.49
CA PRO A 291 19.95 5.17 -13.26
C PRO A 291 19.26 6.33 -12.53
N ALA A 292 18.74 7.30 -13.29
CA ALA A 292 17.99 8.43 -12.75
C ALA A 292 16.67 7.98 -12.11
N VAL A 293 15.92 7.08 -12.76
CA VAL A 293 14.68 6.49 -12.20
C VAL A 293 14.95 5.72 -10.91
N VAL A 294 15.97 4.86 -10.88
CA VAL A 294 16.32 4.03 -9.72
C VAL A 294 16.77 4.89 -8.52
N ILE A 295 17.66 5.85 -8.75
CA ILE A 295 18.13 6.79 -7.71
C ILE A 295 16.97 7.68 -7.22
N SER A 296 16.12 8.18 -8.12
CA SER A 296 14.91 8.91 -7.75
C SER A 296 14.00 8.08 -6.83
N LEU A 297 13.73 6.82 -7.16
CA LEU A 297 12.88 5.94 -6.36
C LEU A 297 13.49 5.63 -4.99
N ALA A 298 14.81 5.41 -4.90
CA ALA A 298 15.50 5.27 -3.62
C ALA A 298 15.37 6.53 -2.76
N VAL A 299 15.62 7.73 -3.32
CA VAL A 299 15.47 8.99 -2.57
C VAL A 299 14.02 9.27 -2.17
N GLN A 300 13.02 8.90 -3.00
CA GLN A 300 11.62 8.89 -2.57
C GLN A 300 11.40 7.96 -1.37
N GLY A 301 12.05 6.78 -1.37
CA GLY A 301 12.02 5.84 -0.25
C GLY A 301 12.60 6.43 1.04
N VAL A 302 13.72 7.16 0.94
CA VAL A 302 14.33 7.91 2.06
C VAL A 302 13.36 8.95 2.63
N PHE A 303 12.76 9.79 1.77
CA PHE A 303 11.80 10.81 2.21
C PHE A 303 10.54 10.22 2.87
N ARG A 304 10.04 9.07 2.39
CA ARG A 304 8.95 8.33 3.05
C ARG A 304 9.38 7.81 4.43
N GLY A 305 10.64 7.41 4.61
CA GLY A 305 11.24 7.12 5.92
C GLY A 305 11.26 8.33 6.86
N PHE A 306 11.57 9.52 6.32
CA PHE A 306 11.41 10.81 7.03
C PHE A 306 9.96 11.24 7.25
N LYS A 307 8.96 10.44 6.82
CA LYS A 307 7.52 10.75 6.83
C LYS A 307 7.14 12.00 6.01
N ASP A 308 8.01 12.47 5.11
CA ASP A 308 7.72 13.56 4.17
C ASP A 308 7.30 13.00 2.81
N THR A 309 5.98 13.06 2.55
CA THR A 309 5.39 12.69 1.26
C THR A 309 5.21 13.88 0.32
N LYS A 310 5.37 15.12 0.80
CA LYS A 310 5.13 16.35 0.03
C LYS A 310 6.33 16.72 -0.84
N THR A 311 7.54 16.66 -0.28
CA THR A 311 8.79 16.98 -1.01
C THR A 311 8.98 16.04 -2.22
N PRO A 312 8.82 14.71 -2.10
CA PRO A 312 8.82 13.81 -3.25
C PRO A 312 7.82 14.16 -4.34
N LEU A 313 6.56 14.44 -3.96
CA LEU A 313 5.47 14.71 -4.89
C LEU A 313 5.73 15.96 -5.72
N LEU A 314 6.24 17.03 -5.09
CA LEU A 314 6.60 18.27 -5.79
C LEU A 314 7.76 18.09 -6.76
N CYS A 315 8.83 17.37 -6.37
CA CYS A 315 9.97 17.12 -7.26
C CYS A 315 9.59 16.27 -8.49
N VAL A 316 8.78 15.22 -8.30
CA VAL A 316 8.29 14.38 -9.41
C VAL A 316 7.29 15.14 -10.28
N GLY A 317 6.41 15.95 -9.69
CA GLY A 317 5.47 16.79 -10.44
C GLY A 317 6.17 17.81 -11.34
N LEU A 318 7.19 18.51 -10.82
CA LEU A 318 8.04 19.40 -11.62
C LEU A 318 8.81 18.65 -12.72
N GLY A 319 9.28 17.43 -12.43
CA GLY A 319 9.87 16.53 -13.41
C GLY A 319 8.92 16.24 -14.58
N ASN A 320 7.71 15.78 -14.29
CA ASN A 320 6.71 15.44 -15.30
C ASN A 320 6.22 16.67 -16.09
N ILE A 321 6.09 17.84 -15.45
CA ILE A 321 5.85 19.11 -16.15
C ILE A 321 7.02 19.44 -17.10
N SER A 322 8.27 19.24 -16.68
CA SER A 322 9.43 19.44 -17.56
C SER A 322 9.43 18.47 -18.76
N ALA A 323 8.99 17.22 -18.58
CA ALA A 323 8.85 16.26 -19.69
C ALA A 323 7.86 16.78 -20.75
N VAL A 324 6.67 17.21 -20.29
CA VAL A 324 5.61 17.77 -21.14
C VAL A 324 6.06 19.00 -21.93
N LEU A 325 6.91 19.85 -21.34
CA LEU A 325 7.46 21.04 -22.00
C LEU A 325 8.61 20.72 -22.96
N LEU A 326 9.50 19.78 -22.60
CA LEU A 326 10.64 19.38 -23.45
C LEU A 326 10.21 18.57 -24.68
N LEU A 327 9.13 17.79 -24.58
CA LEU A 327 8.61 16.95 -25.65
C LEU A 327 8.38 17.71 -26.97
N PRO A 328 7.49 18.73 -27.07
CA PRO A 328 7.24 19.41 -28.34
C PRO A 328 8.48 20.15 -28.88
N ILE A 329 9.35 20.66 -28.00
CA ILE A 329 10.59 21.35 -28.37
C ILE A 329 11.57 20.38 -29.05
N LEU A 330 11.85 19.24 -28.43
CA LEU A 330 12.80 18.25 -28.96
C LEU A 330 12.21 17.48 -30.16
N VAL A 331 10.94 17.13 -30.12
CA VAL A 331 10.27 16.33 -31.16
C VAL A 331 10.03 17.16 -32.43
N TYR A 332 9.48 18.37 -32.31
CA TYR A 332 9.09 19.18 -33.47
C TYR A 332 10.07 20.33 -33.76
N SER A 333 10.47 21.15 -32.78
CA SER A 333 11.32 22.33 -33.05
C SER A 333 12.76 21.98 -33.41
N PHE A 334 13.30 20.89 -32.84
CA PHE A 334 14.61 20.32 -33.23
C PHE A 334 14.50 19.15 -34.22
N HIS A 335 13.28 18.81 -34.67
CA HIS A 335 13.01 17.72 -35.62
C HIS A 335 13.59 16.33 -35.26
N LEU A 336 13.88 16.06 -33.97
CA LEU A 336 14.48 14.79 -33.54
C LEU A 336 13.48 13.62 -33.49
N GLY A 337 12.18 13.87 -33.72
CA GLY A 337 11.16 12.83 -33.80
C GLY A 337 11.15 11.92 -32.56
N ILE A 338 11.14 10.60 -32.77
CA ILE A 338 11.11 9.60 -31.69
C ILE A 338 12.36 9.66 -30.78
N VAL A 339 13.51 10.09 -31.31
CA VAL A 339 14.75 10.32 -30.51
C VAL A 339 14.56 11.52 -29.59
N GLY A 340 13.91 12.59 -30.07
CA GLY A 340 13.56 13.76 -29.27
C GLY A 340 12.66 13.41 -28.09
N ALA A 341 11.68 12.51 -28.29
CA ALA A 341 10.82 12.03 -27.22
C ALA A 341 11.59 11.24 -26.16
N ALA A 342 12.50 10.33 -26.57
CA ALA A 342 13.35 9.62 -25.62
C ALA A 342 14.21 10.59 -24.79
N ILE A 343 14.83 11.58 -25.43
CA ILE A 343 15.68 12.59 -24.77
C ILE A 343 14.87 13.45 -23.79
N ALA A 344 13.65 13.88 -24.16
CA ALA A 344 12.78 14.64 -23.26
C ALA A 344 12.48 13.88 -21.96
N THR A 345 12.14 12.58 -22.09
CA THR A 345 11.80 11.71 -20.96
C THR A 345 13.03 11.28 -20.13
N ILE A 346 14.23 11.25 -20.71
CA ILE A 346 15.50 11.07 -19.97
C ILE A 346 15.87 12.35 -19.21
N ALA A 347 15.79 13.51 -19.87
CA ALA A 347 16.13 14.80 -19.27
C ALA A 347 15.24 15.13 -18.06
N SER A 348 13.94 14.89 -18.16
CA SER A 348 13.01 15.06 -17.03
C SER A 348 13.29 14.09 -15.87
N GLN A 349 13.71 12.85 -16.14
CA GLN A 349 14.15 11.89 -15.11
C GLN A 349 15.42 12.38 -14.40
N TYR A 350 16.39 12.95 -15.11
CA TYR A 350 17.57 13.57 -14.49
C TYR A 350 17.24 14.86 -13.71
N ILE A 351 16.34 15.72 -14.21
CA ILE A 351 15.84 16.90 -13.48
C ILE A 351 15.16 16.47 -12.17
N THR A 352 14.30 15.44 -12.21
CA THR A 352 13.65 14.85 -11.03
C THR A 352 14.68 14.37 -10.00
N THR A 353 15.68 13.62 -10.47
CA THR A 353 16.78 13.07 -9.65
C THR A 353 17.57 14.19 -8.98
N PHE A 354 17.93 15.23 -9.73
CA PHE A 354 18.64 16.39 -9.22
C PHE A 354 17.83 17.14 -8.15
N LEU A 355 16.55 17.43 -8.40
CA LEU A 355 15.67 18.10 -7.45
C LEU A 355 15.49 17.30 -6.15
N LEU A 356 15.40 15.97 -6.25
CA LEU A 356 15.31 15.06 -5.10
C LEU A 356 16.62 15.05 -4.28
N ILE A 357 17.78 14.89 -4.92
CA ILE A 357 19.10 14.90 -4.24
C ILE A 357 19.41 16.28 -3.65
N TRP A 358 19.06 17.37 -4.34
CA TRP A 358 19.20 18.73 -3.82
C TRP A 358 18.30 18.98 -2.60
N SER A 359 17.09 18.44 -2.61
CA SER A 359 16.19 18.50 -1.45
C SER A 359 16.69 17.63 -0.28
N LEU A 360 17.32 16.49 -0.56
CA LEU A 360 17.88 15.59 0.44
C LEU A 360 19.15 16.15 1.10
N SER A 361 20.06 16.74 0.33
CA SER A 361 21.31 17.35 0.84
C SER A 361 21.10 18.62 1.67
N LYS A 362 19.88 19.16 1.70
CA LYS A 362 19.44 20.16 2.69
C LYS A 362 19.08 19.56 4.06
N ARG A 363 18.83 18.24 4.15
CA ARG A 363 18.35 17.55 5.36
C ARG A 363 19.32 16.50 5.94
N ALA A 364 20.12 15.85 5.11
CA ALA A 364 21.06 14.81 5.52
C ALA A 364 22.51 15.13 5.06
N VAL A 365 23.50 14.61 5.80
CA VAL A 365 24.89 14.53 5.33
C VAL A 365 25.08 13.18 4.64
N LEU A 366 25.53 13.19 3.38
CA LEU A 366 26.02 11.99 2.72
C LEU A 366 27.38 11.61 3.34
N LEU A 367 27.36 10.58 4.19
CA LEU A 367 28.56 9.98 4.77
C LEU A 367 29.12 8.87 3.85
N PRO A 368 30.40 8.46 3.99
CA PRO A 368 30.91 7.27 3.31
C PRO A 368 30.06 6.04 3.69
N PRO A 369 29.62 5.21 2.71
CA PRO A 369 28.70 4.12 2.96
C PRO A 369 29.37 2.96 3.70
N LYS A 370 28.72 2.45 4.74
CA LYS A 370 29.02 1.13 5.32
C LYS A 370 28.20 0.06 4.60
N ILE A 371 28.84 -1.06 4.26
CA ILE A 371 28.25 -2.15 3.48
C ILE A 371 27.77 -3.31 4.38
N GLU A 372 28.27 -3.37 5.62
CA GLU A 372 28.20 -4.56 6.50
C GLU A 372 26.82 -4.80 7.14
N ASP A 373 25.97 -3.78 7.28
CA ASP A 373 24.65 -3.86 7.95
C ASP A 373 23.49 -4.31 7.04
N LEU A 374 23.76 -4.80 5.83
CA LEU A 374 22.73 -5.13 4.81
C LEU A 374 21.96 -6.43 5.11
N GLN A 375 21.06 -6.38 6.09
CA GLN A 375 20.14 -7.45 6.54
C GLN A 375 19.02 -7.80 5.51
N PHE A 376 19.40 -8.18 4.28
CA PHE A 376 18.46 -8.51 3.18
C PHE A 376 17.43 -9.59 3.53
N GLY A 377 17.84 -10.64 4.27
CA GLY A 377 17.04 -11.86 4.44
C GLY A 377 15.71 -11.67 5.17
N GLY A 378 15.64 -10.75 6.14
CA GLY A 378 14.42 -10.49 6.92
C GLY A 378 13.32 -9.82 6.10
N TYR A 379 13.69 -8.78 5.34
CA TYR A 379 12.72 -7.96 4.60
C TYR A 379 12.19 -8.64 3.32
N ILE A 380 13.02 -9.45 2.64
CA ILE A 380 12.59 -10.22 1.45
C ILE A 380 11.38 -11.12 1.78
N LYS A 381 11.33 -11.72 2.96
CA LYS A 381 10.24 -12.63 3.37
C LYS A 381 8.89 -11.93 3.54
N SER A 382 8.88 -10.65 3.91
CA SER A 382 7.65 -9.83 4.02
C SER A 382 7.28 -9.18 2.69
N GLY A 383 8.27 -8.57 2.01
CA GLY A 383 8.09 -7.95 0.70
C GLY A 383 7.67 -8.93 -0.40
N GLY A 384 8.09 -10.20 -0.32
CA GLY A 384 7.85 -11.23 -1.33
C GLY A 384 6.40 -11.39 -1.78
N PHE A 385 5.41 -11.26 -0.87
CA PHE A 385 3.99 -11.31 -1.24
C PHE A 385 3.54 -10.08 -2.04
N LEU A 386 3.99 -8.88 -1.66
CA LEU A 386 3.72 -7.64 -2.40
C LEU A 386 4.43 -7.64 -3.76
N LEU A 387 5.61 -8.26 -3.85
CA LEU A 387 6.35 -8.45 -5.11
C LEU A 387 5.62 -9.45 -6.01
N GLY A 388 5.23 -10.63 -5.52
CA GLY A 388 4.47 -11.62 -6.30
C GLY A 388 3.15 -11.06 -6.84
N ARG A 389 2.43 -10.29 -6.00
CA ARG A 389 1.24 -9.51 -6.41
C ARG A 389 1.57 -8.54 -7.56
N THR A 390 2.59 -7.72 -7.39
CA THR A 390 2.95 -6.66 -8.36
C THR A 390 3.44 -7.25 -9.68
N LEU A 391 4.29 -8.28 -9.64
CA LEU A 391 4.79 -8.97 -10.82
C LEU A 391 3.66 -9.66 -11.59
N SER A 392 2.67 -10.25 -10.91
CA SER A 392 1.50 -10.83 -11.58
C SER A 392 0.72 -9.80 -12.42
N VAL A 393 0.50 -8.59 -11.89
CA VAL A 393 -0.12 -7.48 -12.64
C VAL A 393 0.76 -7.08 -13.84
N LEU A 394 2.07 -6.88 -13.62
CA LEU A 394 3.00 -6.40 -14.65
C LEU A 394 3.20 -7.42 -15.78
N ILE A 395 3.30 -8.71 -15.46
CA ILE A 395 3.40 -9.80 -16.44
C ILE A 395 2.11 -9.87 -17.28
N THR A 396 0.93 -9.84 -16.64
CA THR A 396 -0.35 -9.89 -17.37
C THR A 396 -0.51 -8.70 -18.32
N MET A 397 -0.17 -7.48 -17.87
CA MET A 397 -0.20 -6.28 -18.71
C MET A 397 0.82 -6.34 -19.85
N THR A 398 2.05 -6.75 -19.57
CA THR A 398 3.12 -6.83 -20.58
C THR A 398 2.87 -7.93 -21.61
N LEU A 399 2.23 -9.03 -21.21
CA LEU A 399 1.72 -10.04 -22.15
C LEU A 399 0.61 -9.45 -23.03
N GLY A 400 -0.29 -8.61 -22.49
CA GLY A 400 -1.24 -7.84 -23.28
C GLY A 400 -0.54 -6.99 -24.36
N THR A 401 0.46 -6.19 -23.98
CA THR A 401 1.27 -5.40 -24.92
C THR A 401 2.01 -6.27 -25.94
N SER A 402 2.60 -7.40 -25.53
CA SER A 402 3.30 -8.35 -26.41
C SER A 402 2.36 -8.95 -27.45
N MET A 403 1.15 -9.35 -27.04
CA MET A 403 0.15 -9.88 -27.96
C MET A 403 -0.39 -8.80 -28.90
N ALA A 404 -0.49 -7.54 -28.48
CA ALA A 404 -0.82 -6.41 -29.36
C ALA A 404 0.31 -6.09 -30.36
N ALA A 405 1.57 -6.12 -29.93
CA ALA A 405 2.75 -5.92 -30.79
C ALA A 405 2.82 -6.94 -31.94
N ARG A 406 2.45 -8.20 -31.65
CA ARG A 406 2.37 -9.30 -32.63
C ARG A 406 1.27 -9.12 -33.68
N GLN A 407 0.28 -8.25 -33.46
CA GLN A 407 -0.73 -7.87 -34.46
C GLN A 407 -0.24 -6.76 -35.42
N GLY A 408 0.99 -6.27 -35.25
CA GLY A 408 1.64 -5.29 -36.13
C GLY A 408 1.44 -3.82 -35.73
N PRO A 409 2.05 -2.87 -36.47
CA PRO A 409 2.19 -1.47 -36.03
C PRO A 409 0.88 -0.74 -35.77
N LEU A 410 -0.10 -0.83 -36.69
CA LEU A 410 -1.38 -0.12 -36.54
C LEU A 410 -2.17 -0.60 -35.31
N ALA A 411 -2.17 -1.91 -35.06
CA ALA A 411 -2.83 -2.52 -33.91
C ALA A 411 -2.13 -2.18 -32.58
N MET A 412 -0.80 -2.17 -32.57
CA MET A 412 -0.02 -1.79 -31.39
C MET A 412 -0.12 -0.29 -31.07
N ALA A 413 -0.12 0.58 -32.08
CA ALA A 413 -0.37 2.01 -31.93
C ALA A 413 -1.77 2.27 -31.35
N ALA A 414 -2.80 1.60 -31.88
CA ALA A 414 -4.16 1.68 -31.37
C ALA A 414 -4.28 1.15 -29.93
N HIS A 415 -3.60 0.04 -29.61
CA HIS A 415 -3.52 -0.51 -28.26
C HIS A 415 -2.90 0.50 -27.29
N GLN A 416 -1.80 1.17 -27.66
CA GLN A 416 -1.14 2.16 -26.81
C GLN A 416 -2.05 3.34 -26.46
N ILE A 417 -2.79 3.90 -27.42
CA ILE A 417 -3.76 4.99 -27.17
C ILE A 417 -4.84 4.51 -26.18
N CYS A 418 -5.43 3.34 -26.46
CA CYS A 418 -6.50 2.78 -25.65
C CYS A 418 -6.03 2.44 -24.22
N LEU A 419 -4.84 1.86 -24.06
CA LEU A 419 -4.24 1.50 -22.77
C LEU A 419 -3.93 2.74 -21.92
N GLN A 420 -3.40 3.81 -22.52
CA GLN A 420 -3.04 5.03 -21.79
C GLN A 420 -4.28 5.79 -21.30
N VAL A 421 -5.32 5.93 -22.12
CA VAL A 421 -6.60 6.51 -21.67
C VAL A 421 -7.25 5.65 -20.59
N TRP A 422 -7.24 4.32 -20.76
CA TRP A 422 -7.76 3.37 -19.78
C TRP A 422 -7.03 3.43 -18.43
N LEU A 423 -5.69 3.57 -18.44
CA LEU A 423 -4.87 3.76 -17.22
C LEU A 423 -5.17 5.11 -16.54
N ALA A 424 -5.16 6.21 -17.31
CA ALA A 424 -5.37 7.55 -16.78
C ALA A 424 -6.76 7.74 -16.15
N VAL A 425 -7.79 7.11 -16.71
CA VAL A 425 -9.14 7.12 -16.15
C VAL A 425 -9.28 6.19 -14.94
N SER A 426 -8.61 5.03 -14.96
CA SER A 426 -8.60 4.10 -13.81
C SER A 426 -8.04 4.74 -12.54
N LEU A 427 -7.11 5.68 -12.67
CA LEU A 427 -6.54 6.45 -11.55
C LEU A 427 -7.60 7.15 -10.68
N LEU A 428 -8.69 7.64 -11.28
CA LEU A 428 -9.79 8.27 -10.53
C LEU A 428 -10.46 7.29 -9.55
N SER A 429 -10.43 5.99 -9.87
CA SER A 429 -10.90 4.92 -8.98
C SER A 429 -9.86 4.51 -7.94
N ASP A 430 -8.56 4.56 -8.28
CA ASP A 430 -7.47 4.27 -7.34
C ASP A 430 -7.39 5.32 -6.21
N ALA A 431 -7.51 6.61 -6.53
CA ALA A 431 -7.56 7.68 -5.53
C ALA A 431 -8.78 7.54 -4.57
N LEU A 432 -9.92 7.07 -5.09
CA LEU A 432 -11.11 6.76 -4.29
C LEU A 432 -10.87 5.53 -3.39
N ALA A 433 -10.20 4.49 -3.90
CA ALA A 433 -9.83 3.30 -3.16
C ALA A 433 -8.82 3.57 -2.04
N VAL A 434 -7.78 4.36 -2.30
CA VAL A 434 -6.79 4.83 -1.31
C VAL A 434 -7.44 5.65 -0.20
N SER A 435 -8.43 6.47 -0.54
CA SER A 435 -9.19 7.26 0.45
C SER A 435 -10.05 6.37 1.36
N ALA A 436 -10.71 5.35 0.80
CA ALA A 436 -11.45 4.36 1.60
C ALA A 436 -10.51 3.47 2.43
N GLN A 437 -9.34 3.09 1.91
CA GLN A 437 -8.30 2.37 2.65
C GLN A 437 -7.92 3.10 3.94
N ALA A 438 -7.70 4.42 3.88
CA ALA A 438 -7.35 5.24 5.04
C ALA A 438 -8.50 5.32 6.08
N LEU A 439 -9.74 5.51 5.63
CA LEU A 439 -10.91 5.54 6.51
C LEU A 439 -11.19 4.18 7.17
N ILE A 440 -11.01 3.08 6.44
CA ILE A 440 -11.21 1.72 6.97
C ILE A 440 -10.09 1.35 7.95
N ALA A 441 -8.83 1.60 7.62
CA ALA A 441 -7.71 1.31 8.52
C ALA A 441 -7.85 2.07 9.85
N SER A 442 -8.20 3.36 9.81
CA SER A 442 -8.39 4.18 11.02
C SER A 442 -9.65 3.85 11.82
N SER A 443 -10.74 3.41 11.17
CA SER A 443 -11.96 2.95 11.86
C SER A 443 -11.79 1.55 12.45
N SER A 444 -11.13 0.64 11.72
CA SER A 444 -10.81 -0.71 12.17
C SER A 444 -9.84 -0.69 13.36
N ALA A 445 -8.85 0.21 13.37
CA ALA A 445 -7.96 0.41 14.53
C ALA A 445 -8.71 0.90 15.79
N LYS A 446 -9.87 1.54 15.62
CA LYS A 446 -10.78 1.94 16.71
C LYS A 446 -11.84 0.88 17.06
N CYS A 447 -11.82 -0.28 16.38
CA CYS A 447 -12.88 -1.30 16.44
C CYS A 447 -14.29 -0.80 16.06
N ASP A 448 -14.39 0.30 15.29
CA ASP A 448 -15.64 0.89 14.82
C ASP A 448 -16.13 0.17 13.55
N TYR A 449 -16.60 -1.07 13.73
CA TYR A 449 -17.03 -1.96 12.65
C TYR A 449 -18.29 -1.45 11.93
N ASP A 450 -19.17 -0.71 12.62
CA ASP A 450 -20.33 -0.06 11.99
C ASP A 450 -19.89 1.03 11.01
N ARG A 451 -18.90 1.86 11.36
CA ARG A 451 -18.32 2.84 10.44
C ARG A 451 -17.58 2.18 9.28
N VAL A 452 -16.81 1.10 9.53
CA VAL A 452 -16.19 0.32 8.44
C VAL A 452 -17.25 -0.22 7.48
N LYS A 453 -18.37 -0.75 7.98
CA LYS A 453 -19.51 -1.24 7.18
C LYS A 453 -20.14 -0.12 6.36
N GLN A 454 -20.37 1.05 6.95
CA GLN A 454 -20.88 2.24 6.25
C GLN A 454 -19.93 2.74 5.14
N VAL A 455 -18.63 2.87 5.43
CA VAL A 455 -17.61 3.27 4.44
C VAL A 455 -17.55 2.27 3.29
N THR A 456 -17.60 0.97 3.59
CA THR A 456 -17.53 -0.11 2.58
C THR A 456 -18.71 -0.05 1.60
N TYR A 457 -19.95 0.04 2.08
CA TYR A 457 -21.12 0.16 1.19
C TYR A 457 -21.15 1.50 0.44
N TYR A 458 -20.75 2.59 1.09
CA TYR A 458 -20.71 3.91 0.44
C TYR A 458 -19.68 3.95 -0.70
N VAL A 459 -18.45 3.46 -0.47
CA VAL A 459 -17.42 3.47 -1.53
C VAL A 459 -17.76 2.51 -2.67
N LEU A 460 -18.32 1.33 -2.41
CA LEU A 460 -18.76 0.41 -3.47
C LEU A 460 -19.86 1.04 -4.35
N LYS A 461 -20.84 1.72 -3.73
CA LYS A 461 -21.90 2.43 -4.47
C LYS A 461 -21.35 3.65 -5.25
N ALA A 462 -20.45 4.42 -4.64
CA ALA A 462 -19.79 5.55 -5.28
C ALA A 462 -18.91 5.10 -6.46
N GLY A 463 -18.15 4.01 -6.30
CA GLY A 463 -17.32 3.41 -7.34
C GLY A 463 -18.11 2.90 -8.54
N LEU A 464 -19.21 2.19 -8.29
CA LEU A 464 -20.11 1.76 -9.37
C LEU A 464 -20.68 2.97 -10.13
N PHE A 465 -21.11 4.02 -9.42
CA PHE A 465 -21.60 5.25 -10.03
C PHE A 465 -20.51 5.96 -10.85
N THR A 466 -19.31 6.13 -10.30
CA THR A 466 -18.15 6.72 -11.00
C THR A 466 -17.78 5.90 -12.23
N GLY A 467 -17.72 4.58 -12.14
CA GLY A 467 -17.44 3.70 -13.27
C GLY A 467 -18.48 3.80 -14.40
N ILE A 468 -19.78 3.85 -14.05
CA ILE A 468 -20.86 4.07 -15.04
C ILE A 468 -20.77 5.47 -15.67
N ALA A 469 -20.51 6.51 -14.88
CA ALA A 469 -20.32 7.87 -15.39
C ALA A 469 -19.12 7.94 -16.36
N LEU A 470 -18.01 7.25 -16.04
CA LEU A 470 -16.85 7.12 -16.91
C LEU A 470 -17.16 6.33 -18.20
N THR A 471 -17.97 5.26 -18.15
CA THR A 471 -18.46 4.57 -19.35
C THR A 471 -19.22 5.52 -20.28
N ILE A 472 -20.10 6.36 -19.73
CA ILE A 472 -20.91 7.30 -20.52
C ILE A 472 -20.02 8.42 -21.10
N VAL A 473 -19.17 9.02 -20.28
CA VAL A 473 -18.27 10.12 -20.70
C VAL A 473 -17.28 9.64 -21.76
N LEU A 474 -16.65 8.48 -21.58
CA LEU A 474 -15.76 7.91 -22.60
C LEU A 474 -16.55 7.46 -23.84
N GLY A 475 -17.67 6.77 -23.69
CA GLY A 475 -18.49 6.31 -24.81
C GLY A 475 -18.91 7.46 -25.76
N ALA A 476 -19.18 8.65 -25.21
CA ALA A 476 -19.50 9.85 -25.97
C ALA A 476 -18.28 10.62 -26.51
N SER A 477 -17.14 10.65 -25.79
CA SER A 477 -16.01 11.52 -26.12
C SER A 477 -14.81 10.83 -26.79
N PHE A 478 -14.68 9.51 -26.65
CA PHE A 478 -13.43 8.79 -26.97
C PHE A 478 -13.06 8.84 -28.46
N GLY A 479 -14.03 8.96 -29.37
CA GLY A 479 -13.77 9.19 -30.80
C GLY A 479 -13.03 10.50 -31.07
N ASN A 480 -13.50 11.60 -30.49
CA ASN A 480 -12.88 12.92 -30.61
C ASN A 480 -11.56 12.98 -29.82
N LEU A 481 -11.49 12.28 -28.69
CA LEU A 481 -10.28 12.16 -27.87
C LEU A 481 -9.15 11.43 -28.63
N ALA A 482 -9.46 10.35 -29.35
CA ALA A 482 -8.49 9.60 -30.15
C ALA A 482 -7.79 10.47 -31.22
N GLU A 483 -8.53 11.40 -31.84
CA GLU A 483 -7.99 12.36 -32.81
C GLU A 483 -7.02 13.40 -32.22
N LEU A 484 -6.94 13.52 -30.89
CA LEU A 484 -5.89 14.30 -30.24
C LEU A 484 -4.54 13.59 -30.38
N PHE A 485 -4.52 12.26 -30.24
CA PHE A 485 -3.32 11.42 -30.23
C PHE A 485 -2.76 11.15 -31.63
N THR A 486 -3.62 10.94 -32.62
CA THR A 486 -3.16 10.64 -33.99
C THR A 486 -4.14 11.12 -35.05
N LYS A 487 -3.64 11.22 -36.28
CA LYS A 487 -4.43 11.51 -37.49
C LYS A 487 -4.33 10.40 -38.55
N ASP A 488 -3.70 9.27 -38.20
CA ASP A 488 -3.70 8.07 -39.04
C ASP A 488 -5.10 7.42 -39.03
N ALA A 489 -5.72 7.32 -40.21
CA ALA A 489 -7.07 6.78 -40.35
C ALA A 489 -7.18 5.28 -40.00
N GLY A 490 -6.12 4.50 -40.25
CA GLY A 490 -6.07 3.07 -39.94
C GLY A 490 -6.00 2.83 -38.43
N VAL A 491 -5.16 3.59 -37.71
CA VAL A 491 -5.13 3.58 -36.25
C VAL A 491 -6.47 4.02 -35.69
N LEU A 492 -7.05 5.13 -36.17
CA LEU A 492 -8.35 5.63 -35.68
C LEU A 492 -9.49 4.62 -35.90
N GLN A 493 -9.50 3.88 -37.02
CA GLN A 493 -10.47 2.83 -37.27
C GLN A 493 -10.34 1.67 -36.24
N ILE A 494 -9.12 1.26 -35.91
CA ILE A 494 -8.88 0.23 -34.88
C ILE A 494 -9.23 0.76 -33.48
N VAL A 495 -8.82 1.99 -33.14
CA VAL A 495 -9.12 2.64 -31.85
C VAL A 495 -10.63 2.73 -31.60
N ARG A 496 -11.47 2.93 -32.62
CA ARG A 496 -12.94 2.89 -32.48
C ARG A 496 -13.48 1.54 -31.97
N THR A 497 -12.81 0.42 -32.27
CA THR A 497 -13.18 -0.89 -31.71
C THR A 497 -12.68 -1.07 -30.27
N GLY A 498 -11.48 -0.57 -29.97
CA GLY A 498 -10.93 -0.52 -28.60
C GLY A 498 -11.75 0.37 -27.67
N ALA A 499 -12.36 1.44 -28.19
CA ALA A 499 -13.20 2.39 -27.45
C ALA A 499 -14.33 1.72 -26.65
N LEU A 500 -14.96 0.69 -27.23
CA LEU A 500 -16.02 -0.07 -26.56
C LEU A 500 -15.49 -0.83 -25.35
N PHE A 501 -14.37 -1.56 -25.50
CA PHE A 501 -13.73 -2.24 -24.38
C PHE A 501 -13.25 -1.26 -23.30
N VAL A 502 -12.59 -0.17 -23.69
CA VAL A 502 -12.10 0.86 -22.75
C VAL A 502 -13.25 1.49 -21.97
N SER A 503 -14.38 1.79 -22.62
CA SER A 503 -15.52 2.46 -21.97
C SER A 503 -16.36 1.50 -21.12
N VAL A 504 -16.71 0.33 -21.63
CA VAL A 504 -17.61 -0.63 -20.96
C VAL A 504 -16.94 -1.31 -19.76
N THR A 505 -15.61 -1.40 -19.71
CA THR A 505 -14.89 -1.99 -18.56
C THR A 505 -14.78 -1.08 -17.33
N GLN A 506 -15.06 0.23 -17.43
CA GLN A 506 -14.87 1.17 -16.32
C GLN A 506 -15.61 0.82 -15.00
N PRO A 507 -16.83 0.26 -14.98
CA PRO A 507 -17.49 -0.17 -13.74
C PRO A 507 -16.80 -1.36 -13.09
N VAL A 508 -16.26 -2.29 -13.90
CA VAL A 508 -15.49 -3.46 -13.43
C VAL A 508 -14.14 -3.02 -12.88
N ASN A 509 -13.44 -2.11 -13.59
CA ASN A 509 -12.23 -1.47 -13.10
C ASN A 509 -12.47 -0.79 -11.75
N ALA A 510 -13.45 0.11 -11.68
CA ALA A 510 -13.70 0.92 -10.48
C ALA A 510 -13.92 0.04 -9.24
N LEU A 511 -14.74 -1.00 -9.37
CA LEU A 511 -14.94 -1.98 -8.30
C LEU A 511 -13.68 -2.78 -7.99
N ALA A 512 -12.90 -3.21 -9.00
CA ALA A 512 -11.64 -3.94 -8.78
C ALA A 512 -10.60 -3.14 -7.97
N PHE A 513 -10.37 -1.86 -8.32
CA PHE A 513 -9.49 -0.98 -7.55
C PHE A 513 -10.01 -0.76 -6.12
N ILE A 514 -11.33 -0.57 -5.95
CA ILE A 514 -11.93 -0.39 -4.63
C ILE A 514 -11.77 -1.65 -3.78
N PHE A 515 -11.99 -2.86 -4.31
CA PHE A 515 -11.76 -4.09 -3.57
C PHE A 515 -10.31 -4.24 -3.08
N ASP A 516 -9.32 -3.80 -3.86
CA ASP A 516 -7.93 -3.76 -3.40
C ASP A 516 -7.74 -2.80 -2.20
N GLY A 517 -8.29 -1.58 -2.29
CA GLY A 517 -8.28 -0.61 -1.18
C GLY A 517 -9.02 -1.08 0.07
N LEU A 518 -10.15 -1.79 -0.10
CA LEU A 518 -10.88 -2.45 0.99
C LEU A 518 -10.01 -3.51 1.69
N HIS A 519 -9.38 -4.41 0.93
CA HIS A 519 -8.48 -5.44 1.48
C HIS A 519 -7.28 -4.83 2.22
N TYR A 520 -6.66 -3.80 1.63
CA TYR A 520 -5.52 -3.11 2.24
C TYR A 520 -5.95 -2.36 3.52
N GLY A 521 -7.17 -1.82 3.57
CA GLY A 521 -7.73 -1.15 4.75
C GLY A 521 -7.90 -2.09 5.95
N VAL A 522 -8.27 -3.35 5.70
CA VAL A 522 -8.33 -4.41 6.74
C VAL A 522 -7.05 -5.23 6.87
N SER A 523 -5.95 -4.81 6.21
CA SER A 523 -4.63 -5.48 6.23
C SER A 523 -4.59 -6.93 5.71
N ASP A 524 -5.53 -7.32 4.83
CA ASP A 524 -5.62 -8.67 4.26
C ASP A 524 -4.65 -8.88 3.06
N PHE A 525 -3.39 -8.49 3.27
CA PHE A 525 -2.35 -8.45 2.24
C PHE A 525 -2.04 -9.84 1.67
N ALA A 526 -2.11 -10.88 2.50
CA ALA A 526 -1.84 -12.27 2.08
C ALA A 526 -2.88 -12.78 1.08
N TYR A 527 -4.18 -12.56 1.34
CA TYR A 527 -5.23 -12.88 0.35
C TYR A 527 -5.06 -12.02 -0.91
N SER A 528 -4.82 -10.73 -0.74
CA SER A 528 -4.67 -9.76 -1.83
C SER A 528 -3.47 -10.06 -2.76
N ALA A 529 -2.45 -10.77 -2.25
CA ALA A 529 -1.33 -11.28 -3.05
C ALA A 529 -1.66 -12.59 -3.77
N TRP A 530 -2.12 -13.62 -3.05
CA TRP A 530 -2.43 -14.93 -3.65
C TRP A 530 -3.55 -14.85 -4.70
N SER A 531 -4.61 -14.08 -4.44
CA SER A 531 -5.67 -13.85 -5.41
C SER A 531 -5.14 -13.21 -6.70
N MET A 532 -4.28 -12.19 -6.58
CA MET A 532 -3.68 -11.55 -7.75
C MET A 532 -2.83 -12.51 -8.58
N MET A 533 -2.02 -13.35 -7.92
CA MET A 533 -1.17 -14.33 -8.60
C MET A 533 -1.99 -15.36 -9.39
N VAL A 534 -3.09 -15.87 -8.81
CA VAL A 534 -4.02 -16.79 -9.51
C VAL A 534 -4.75 -16.08 -10.65
N VAL A 535 -5.31 -14.90 -10.41
CA VAL A 535 -6.05 -14.11 -11.42
C VAL A 535 -5.16 -13.73 -12.60
N GLY A 536 -3.94 -13.27 -12.35
CA GLY A 536 -2.98 -12.95 -13.41
C GLY A 536 -2.51 -14.19 -14.18
N ALA A 537 -2.30 -15.34 -13.52
CA ALA A 537 -1.96 -16.58 -14.20
C ALA A 537 -3.09 -17.06 -15.13
N MET A 538 -4.35 -17.08 -14.66
CA MET A 538 -5.52 -17.42 -15.47
C MET A 538 -5.68 -16.48 -16.68
N SER A 539 -5.52 -15.18 -16.45
CA SER A 539 -5.66 -14.15 -17.50
C SER A 539 -4.52 -14.19 -18.51
N SER A 540 -3.30 -14.48 -18.06
CA SER A 540 -2.13 -14.67 -18.91
C SER A 540 -2.27 -15.90 -19.80
N ALA A 541 -2.79 -17.01 -19.27
CA ALA A 541 -3.09 -18.21 -20.08
C ALA A 541 -4.14 -17.92 -21.17
N PHE A 542 -5.20 -17.16 -20.84
CA PHE A 542 -6.18 -16.70 -21.83
C PHE A 542 -5.57 -15.75 -22.88
N LEU A 543 -4.74 -14.79 -22.45
CA LEU A 543 -4.04 -13.85 -23.33
C LEU A 543 -3.07 -14.54 -24.31
N LEU A 544 -2.49 -15.70 -23.97
CA LEU A 544 -1.63 -16.45 -24.89
C LEU A 544 -2.42 -17.17 -26.00
N PHE A 545 -3.73 -17.37 -25.83
CA PHE A 545 -4.58 -18.08 -26.80
C PHE A 545 -5.49 -17.13 -27.60
N ALA A 546 -6.31 -16.33 -26.91
CA ALA A 546 -7.40 -15.57 -27.54
C ALA A 546 -6.99 -14.61 -28.68
N PRO A 547 -5.84 -13.92 -28.65
CA PRO A 547 -5.39 -13.05 -29.74
C PRO A 547 -5.01 -13.78 -31.04
N SER A 548 -4.82 -15.11 -31.01
CA SER A 548 -4.62 -15.91 -32.23
C SER A 548 -5.92 -16.14 -33.01
N VAL A 549 -7.07 -16.03 -32.34
CA VAL A 549 -8.42 -16.24 -32.91
C VAL A 549 -9.14 -14.91 -33.16
N PHE A 550 -9.02 -13.96 -32.23
CA PHE A 550 -9.78 -12.69 -32.23
C PHE A 550 -8.89 -11.45 -32.41
N GLY A 551 -7.62 -11.61 -32.75
CA GLY A 551 -6.67 -10.51 -32.94
C GLY A 551 -6.60 -9.57 -31.73
N LEU A 552 -6.60 -8.25 -31.98
CA LEU A 552 -6.55 -7.23 -30.92
C LEU A 552 -7.78 -7.28 -29.97
N ALA A 553 -8.95 -7.73 -30.43
CA ALA A 553 -10.12 -7.91 -29.56
C ALA A 553 -9.91 -9.04 -28.53
N GLY A 554 -9.11 -10.05 -28.87
CA GLY A 554 -8.66 -11.08 -27.93
C GLY A 554 -7.79 -10.53 -26.80
N VAL A 555 -6.94 -9.53 -27.10
CA VAL A 555 -6.11 -8.84 -26.10
C VAL A 555 -6.98 -8.07 -25.11
N TRP A 556 -7.92 -7.26 -25.63
CA TRP A 556 -8.84 -6.49 -24.77
C TRP A 556 -9.80 -7.39 -23.99
N SER A 557 -10.21 -8.53 -24.54
CA SER A 557 -10.98 -9.55 -23.81
C SER A 557 -10.17 -10.14 -22.66
N GLY A 558 -8.87 -10.38 -22.83
CA GLY A 558 -8.00 -10.89 -21.75
C GLY A 558 -7.72 -9.87 -20.65
N LEU A 559 -7.55 -8.58 -20.98
CA LEU A 559 -7.45 -7.50 -20.00
C LEU A 559 -8.79 -7.26 -19.27
N THR A 560 -9.92 -7.43 -19.97
CA THR A 560 -11.27 -7.41 -19.38
C THR A 560 -11.46 -8.57 -18.41
N LEU A 561 -11.04 -9.79 -18.80
CA LEU A 561 -11.08 -10.98 -17.94
C LEU A 561 -10.23 -10.78 -16.67
N PHE A 562 -9.04 -10.20 -16.80
CA PHE A 562 -8.18 -9.88 -15.65
C PHE A 562 -8.87 -8.98 -14.61
N MET A 563 -9.51 -7.89 -15.06
CA MET A 563 -10.24 -7.01 -14.14
C MET A 563 -11.55 -7.62 -13.63
N GLY A 564 -12.26 -8.40 -14.45
CA GLY A 564 -13.44 -9.16 -14.04
C GLY A 564 -13.13 -10.16 -12.93
N LEU A 565 -12.10 -11.00 -13.12
CA LEU A 565 -11.65 -11.97 -12.12
C LEU A 565 -11.11 -11.29 -10.84
N ARG A 566 -10.43 -10.14 -10.96
CA ARG A 566 -9.97 -9.32 -9.82
C ARG A 566 -11.15 -8.77 -9.01
N MET A 567 -12.17 -8.24 -9.68
CA MET A 567 -13.43 -7.80 -9.05
C MET A 567 -14.16 -8.97 -8.38
N MET A 568 -14.27 -10.11 -9.04
CA MET A 568 -14.92 -11.32 -8.50
C MET A 568 -14.20 -11.85 -7.26
N ALA A 569 -12.87 -11.90 -7.26
CA ALA A 569 -12.07 -12.28 -6.09
C ALA A 569 -12.38 -11.37 -4.88
N GLY A 570 -12.38 -10.05 -5.08
CA GLY A 570 -12.76 -9.08 -4.05
C GLY A 570 -14.18 -9.26 -3.54
N PHE A 571 -15.15 -9.45 -4.44
CA PHE A 571 -16.53 -9.72 -4.07
C PHE A 571 -16.68 -11.01 -3.24
N PHE A 572 -16.07 -12.12 -3.67
CA PHE A 572 -16.13 -13.38 -2.92
C PHE A 572 -15.44 -13.29 -1.55
N ARG A 573 -14.33 -12.55 -1.44
CA ARG A 573 -13.66 -12.33 -0.15
C ARG A 573 -14.49 -11.48 0.81
N LEU A 574 -15.17 -10.46 0.30
CA LEU A 574 -16.06 -9.60 1.09
C LEU A 574 -17.27 -10.38 1.65
N ASN A 575 -17.77 -11.37 0.92
CA ASN A 575 -18.88 -12.25 1.33
C ASN A 575 -18.43 -13.48 2.17
N TRP A 576 -17.15 -13.60 2.51
CA TRP A 576 -16.62 -14.79 3.19
C TRP A 576 -16.87 -14.72 4.70
N LYS A 577 -17.89 -15.43 5.21
CA LYS A 577 -18.34 -15.37 6.62
C LYS A 577 -17.25 -15.63 7.68
N THR A 578 -16.25 -16.46 7.37
CA THR A 578 -15.08 -16.76 8.23
C THR A 578 -13.81 -15.98 7.86
N GLY A 579 -13.92 -14.98 6.98
CA GLY A 579 -12.81 -14.07 6.62
C GLY A 579 -12.77 -12.85 7.55
N PRO A 580 -11.87 -11.87 7.30
CA PRO A 580 -11.77 -10.64 8.10
C PRO A 580 -13.03 -9.77 8.06
N TRP A 581 -13.97 -10.08 7.18
CA TRP A 581 -15.25 -9.41 6.97
C TRP A 581 -16.43 -10.04 7.75
N TRP A 582 -16.16 -10.77 8.84
CA TRP A 582 -17.19 -11.45 9.66
C TRP A 582 -18.30 -10.49 10.14
N PHE A 583 -17.94 -9.24 10.47
CA PHE A 583 -18.84 -8.21 10.99
C PHE A 583 -19.84 -7.64 9.96
N LEU A 584 -19.63 -7.86 8.66
CA LEU A 584 -20.64 -7.53 7.65
C LEU A 584 -21.86 -8.45 7.75
N HIS A 585 -21.64 -9.72 8.15
CA HIS A 585 -22.62 -10.80 8.12
C HIS A 585 -23.36 -11.02 9.44
N GLN A 586 -22.94 -10.33 10.50
CA GLN A 586 -23.64 -10.32 11.78
C GLN A 586 -24.44 -9.04 11.90
N GLU A 587 -25.67 -9.14 12.41
CA GLU A 587 -26.30 -7.99 13.05
C GLU A 587 -25.57 -7.74 14.37
N ILE A 588 -24.88 -6.61 14.46
CA ILE A 588 -24.23 -6.21 15.70
C ILE A 588 -25.35 -5.98 16.73
N PRO A 589 -25.39 -6.72 17.85
CA PRO A 589 -26.49 -6.59 18.80
C PRO A 589 -26.41 -5.20 19.43
N LYS A 590 -27.39 -4.35 19.08
CA LYS A 590 -27.54 -3.00 19.63
C LYS A 590 -27.86 -3.11 21.11
N PHE A 591 -26.83 -3.10 21.95
CA PHE A 591 -26.96 -2.90 23.38
C PHE A 591 -27.53 -1.50 23.63
N LYS A 592 -28.87 -1.40 23.64
CA LYS A 592 -29.56 -0.33 24.35
C LYS A 592 -29.12 -0.43 25.80
N ILE A 593 -28.34 0.56 26.25
CA ILE A 593 -28.16 0.80 27.67
C ILE A 593 -29.53 1.27 28.18
N HIS A 594 -30.29 0.36 28.79
CA HIS A 594 -31.45 0.73 29.57
C HIS A 594 -30.92 1.43 30.83
N TYR A 595 -31.00 2.76 30.86
CA TYR A 595 -31.01 3.48 32.11
C TYR A 595 -32.29 3.12 32.85
N THR A 596 -32.17 2.26 33.86
CA THR A 596 -33.16 2.13 34.94
C THR A 596 -33.01 3.37 35.84
N PRO A 597 -34.03 4.22 36.01
CA PRO A 597 -33.93 5.46 36.78
C PRO A 597 -33.95 5.26 38.31
N ASP A 598 -33.65 4.04 38.78
CA ASP A 598 -33.79 3.60 40.17
C ASP A 598 -32.47 3.69 40.97
N SER A 599 -31.85 4.87 40.95
CA SER A 599 -30.80 5.23 41.91
C SER A 599 -30.72 6.74 42.20
N LEU A 600 -31.86 7.43 42.17
CA LEU A 600 -31.98 8.76 42.78
C LEU A 600 -32.05 8.58 44.29
N ILE A 601 -30.94 8.87 44.97
CA ILE A 601 -30.93 9.07 46.41
C ILE A 601 -31.81 10.31 46.68
N PRO A 602 -32.85 10.23 47.53
CA PRO A 602 -33.62 11.40 47.90
C PRO A 602 -32.73 12.33 48.71
N VAL A 603 -32.53 13.54 48.21
CA VAL A 603 -32.08 14.67 49.03
C VAL A 603 -33.33 15.20 49.72
N GLU A 604 -33.31 15.25 51.06
CA GLU A 604 -34.41 15.85 51.81
C GLU A 604 -34.34 17.37 51.70
N ASP A 605 -35.23 17.95 50.88
CA ASP A 605 -35.54 19.37 50.92
C ASP A 605 -36.21 19.69 52.26
N ASN A 606 -35.56 20.53 53.08
CA ASN A 606 -36.08 20.98 54.38
C ASN A 606 -36.39 22.49 54.33
N PRO A 607 -37.67 22.91 54.20
CA PRO A 607 -38.03 24.30 53.96
C PRO A 607 -38.58 25.00 55.22
N ALA A 608 -37.73 25.74 55.94
CA ALA A 608 -38.10 26.79 56.90
C ALA A 608 -36.86 27.59 57.35
N ASP A 609 -36.94 28.89 57.66
CA ASP A 609 -37.74 29.98 57.08
C ASP A 609 -36.97 31.29 57.33
N TYR A 610 -37.35 32.41 56.71
CA TYR A 610 -36.76 33.72 57.01
C TYR A 610 -37.35 34.33 58.28
N ASP A 611 -36.49 34.83 59.18
CA ASP A 611 -36.87 36.00 59.98
C ASP A 611 -35.66 36.87 60.36
N TYR A 612 -35.91 38.17 60.57
CA TYR A 612 -34.90 39.22 60.78
C TYR A 612 -35.37 40.17 61.89
N ALA A 613 -34.95 39.93 63.14
CA ALA A 613 -35.31 40.78 64.27
C ALA A 613 -34.15 40.98 65.28
N THR A 614 -33.75 42.24 65.47
CA THR A 614 -32.85 42.69 66.54
C THR A 614 -33.60 43.07 67.80
N THR A 615 -33.15 42.62 68.98
CA THR A 615 -33.05 43.50 70.17
C THR A 615 -32.13 42.94 71.28
N THR A 616 -31.76 43.86 72.18
CA THR A 616 -31.16 43.75 73.52
C THR A 616 -31.67 42.59 74.40
N GLU A 617 -30.99 42.19 75.48
CA GLU A 617 -29.94 42.87 76.28
C GLU A 617 -28.59 42.13 76.35
#